data_AF-A0A2E6TGK1-F1
#
_entry.id   AF-A0A2E6TGK1-F1
#
_cell.length_a   1.000
_cell.length_b   1.000
_cell.length_c   1.000
_cell.angle_alpha   90.00
_cell.angle_beta   90.00
_cell.angle_gamma   90.00
#
_symmetry.space_group_name_H-M   'P 1'
#
loop_
_entity.id
_entity.type
_entity.pdbx_description
1 polymer ?
#
loop_
_entity_poly.entity_id
_entity_poly.type
_entity_poly.pdbx_seq_one_letter_code
_entity_poly.pdbx_strand_id
1 'polypeptide(L)' 'DNSLVTYGAGLGDGATHQYFDLPMIVAGKGQGQIKQGRFIKCKSGTLNSNLWLTLANLMGLDIDSFADSNGVISDLWT' A
#
# COMPACT_ATOMS: atom_id res chain seq x y z
N ASP A 1 17.01 -8.56 3.33
CA ASP A 1 15.57 -8.26 3.34
C ASP A 1 15.05 -7.95 1.94
N ASN A 2 14.63 -8.98 1.20
CA ASN A 2 14.18 -8.85 -0.19
C ASN A 2 12.70 -9.19 -0.38
N SER A 3 12.02 -9.54 0.72
CA SER A 3 10.60 -9.87 0.71
C SER A 3 9.81 -8.73 1.34
N LEU A 4 8.57 -8.60 0.88
CA LEU A 4 7.55 -7.76 1.48
C LEU A 4 6.42 -8.64 1.99
N VAL A 5 5.88 -8.32 3.16
CA VAL A 5 4.69 -8.96 3.72
C VAL A 5 3.68 -7.88 4.00
N THR A 6 2.51 -8.00 3.38
CA THR A 6 1.38 -7.11 3.62
C THR A 6 0.32 -7.83 4.45
N TYR A 7 -0.20 -7.16 5.48
CA TYR A 7 -1.30 -7.66 6.29
C TYR A 7 -2.30 -6.54 6.54
N GLY A 8 -3.59 -6.84 6.48
CA GLY A 8 -4.63 -5.84 6.68
C GLY A 8 -6.02 -6.40 6.42
N ALA A 9 -6.99 -5.51 6.30
CA ALA A 9 -8.38 -5.84 6.02
C ALA A 9 -8.85 -5.17 4.73
N GLY A 10 -9.72 -5.86 3.99
CA GLY A 10 -10.42 -5.28 2.84
C GLY A 10 -11.62 -4.39 3.22
N LEU A 11 -11.97 -4.36 4.51
CA LEU A 11 -13.08 -3.59 5.07
C LEU A 11 -12.63 -2.87 6.34
N GLY A 12 -12.99 -1.59 6.47
CA GLY A 12 -12.76 -0.80 7.68
C GLY A 12 -13.76 -1.13 8.78
N ASP A 13 -15.02 -1.36 8.40
CA ASP A 13 -16.08 -1.87 9.27
C ASP A 13 -16.82 -3.02 8.56
N GLY A 14 -16.74 -4.20 9.16
CA GLY A 14 -17.40 -5.41 8.66
C GLY A 14 -18.92 -5.41 8.85
N ALA A 15 -19.48 -4.65 9.80
CA ALA A 15 -20.92 -4.60 10.02
C ALA A 15 -21.65 -3.85 8.91
N THR A 16 -21.03 -2.79 8.39
CA THR A 16 -21.60 -1.92 7.36
C THR A 16 -20.96 -2.11 5.99
N HIS A 17 -20.00 -3.03 5.84
CA HIS A 17 -19.21 -3.25 4.63
C HIS A 17 -18.56 -1.97 4.09
N GLN A 18 -17.94 -1.19 4.98
CA GLN A 18 -17.25 0.03 4.60
C GLN A 18 -15.86 -0.27 4.03
N TYR A 19 -15.52 0.38 2.91
CA TYR A 19 -14.25 0.23 2.18
C TYR A 19 -13.25 1.38 2.43
N PHE A 20 -13.43 2.14 3.50
CA PHE A 20 -12.54 3.25 3.89
C PHE A 20 -11.88 2.98 5.24
N ASP A 21 -10.88 3.79 5.60
CA ASP A 21 -10.09 3.66 6.83
C ASP A 21 -9.48 2.26 7.02
N LEU A 22 -8.96 1.69 5.93
CA LEU A 22 -8.39 0.34 5.91
C LEU A 22 -7.08 0.28 6.71
N PRO A 23 -6.98 -0.58 7.74
CA PRO A 23 -5.74 -0.80 8.46
C PRO A 23 -4.80 -1.70 7.63
N MET A 24 -3.66 -1.16 7.22
CA MET A 24 -2.64 -1.89 6.44
C MET A 24 -1.29 -1.85 7.14
N ILE A 25 -0.61 -3.00 7.17
CA ILE A 25 0.76 -3.18 7.64
C ILE A 25 1.60 -3.66 6.46
N VAL A 26 2.74 -3.02 6.22
CA VAL A 26 3.74 -3.43 5.22
C VAL A 26 5.07 -3.66 5.93
N ALA A 27 5.48 -4.92 6.02
CA ALA A 27 6.74 -5.33 6.64
C ALA A 27 7.76 -5.75 5.57
N GLY A 28 9.04 -5.50 5.85
CA GLY A 28 10.15 -5.81 4.95
C GLY A 28 10.69 -4.57 4.24
N LYS A 29 11.98 -4.62 3.88
CA LYS A 29 12.68 -3.45 3.34
C LYS A 29 12.68 -3.37 1.81
N GLY A 30 12.24 -4.42 1.11
CA GLY A 30 12.22 -4.45 -0.36
C GLY A 30 13.58 -4.07 -0.97
N GLN A 31 14.65 -4.79 -0.60
CA GLN A 31 16.03 -4.44 -1.00
C GLN A 31 16.50 -3.04 -0.54
N GLY A 32 15.95 -2.55 0.56
CA GLY A 32 16.28 -1.23 1.08
C GLY A 32 15.51 -0.08 0.44
N GLN A 33 14.53 -0.35 -0.43
CA GLN A 33 13.71 0.68 -1.08
C GLN A 33 12.57 1.19 -0.19
N ILE A 34 12.21 0.50 0.89
CA ILE A 34 11.12 0.90 1.80
C ILE A 34 11.68 1.32 3.16
N LYS A 35 11.31 2.53 3.61
CA LYS A 35 11.65 3.01 4.96
C LYS A 35 10.60 2.55 5.98
N GLN A 36 11.05 1.65 6.86
CA GLN A 36 10.24 0.99 7.90
C GLN A 36 10.15 1.81 9.21
N GLY A 37 9.32 1.36 10.15
CA GLY A 37 9.21 1.95 11.49
C GLY A 37 8.42 3.26 11.55
N ARG A 38 7.40 3.41 10.69
CA ARG A 38 6.60 4.64 10.55
C ARG A 38 5.12 4.31 10.45
N PHE A 39 4.29 5.29 10.80
CA PHE A 39 2.87 5.32 10.46
C PHE A 39 2.66 6.33 9.33
N ILE A 40 2.10 5.88 8.21
CA ILE A 40 1.77 6.73 7.05
C ILE A 40 0.26 6.94 7.03
N LYS A 41 -0.18 8.16 7.33
CA LYS A 41 -1.59 8.55 7.19
C LYS A 41 -1.84 8.98 5.77
N CYS A 42 -2.47 8.11 4.98
CA CYS A 42 -2.89 8.47 3.63
C CYS A 42 -3.95 9.59 3.66
N LYS A 43 -4.01 10.38 2.58
CA LYS A 43 -5.08 11.37 2.40
C LYS A 43 -6.42 10.63 2.32
N SER A 44 -7.49 11.24 2.85
CA SER A 44 -8.84 10.70 2.68
C SER A 44 -9.17 10.56 1.18
N GLY A 45 -9.73 9.42 0.80
CA GLY A 45 -9.99 9.05 -0.60
C GLY A 45 -8.82 8.38 -1.32
N THR A 46 -7.65 8.17 -0.68
CA THR A 46 -6.60 7.32 -1.24
C THR A 46 -7.12 5.89 -1.41
N LEU A 47 -7.04 5.37 -2.63
CA LEU A 47 -7.51 4.03 -2.97
C LEU A 47 -6.49 2.97 -2.53
N ASN A 48 -6.98 1.82 -2.05
CA ASN A 48 -6.12 0.70 -1.67
C ASN A 48 -5.32 0.15 -2.88
N SER A 49 -5.86 0.27 -4.09
CA SER A 49 -5.18 -0.05 -5.34
C SER A 49 -3.87 0.73 -5.54
N ASN A 50 -3.76 1.95 -4.99
CA ASN A 50 -2.51 2.71 -5.04
C ASN A 50 -1.40 2.02 -4.24
N LEU A 51 -1.71 1.32 -3.13
CA LEU A 51 -0.73 0.51 -2.40
C LEU A 51 -0.22 -0.62 -3.30
N TRP A 52 -1.12 -1.38 -3.93
CA TRP A 52 -0.75 -2.50 -4.79
C TRP A 52 0.06 -2.07 -6.02
N LEU A 53 -0.32 -0.96 -6.67
CA LEU A 53 0.47 -0.37 -7.76
C LEU A 53 1.88 0.00 -7.29
N THR A 54 1.99 0.61 -6.11
CA THR A 54 3.29 0.99 -5.52
C THR A 54 4.18 -0.24 -5.31
N LEU A 55 3.61 -1.32 -4.78
CA LEU A 55 4.33 -2.58 -4.55
C LEU A 55 4.73 -3.27 -5.86
N ALA A 56 3.88 -3.23 -6.90
CA ALA A 56 4.21 -3.75 -8.22
C ALA A 56 5.43 -3.02 -8.83
N ASN A 57 5.44 -1.69 -8.76
CA ASN A 57 6.55 -0.88 -9.26
C ASN A 57 7.83 -1.09 -8.43
N LEU A 58 7.72 -1.27 -7.10
CA LEU A 58 8.83 -1.70 -6.23
C LEU A 58 9.43 -3.04 -6.68
N MET A 59 8.59 -3.98 -7.15
CA MET A 59 9.03 -5.27 -7.67
C MET A 59 9.60 -5.20 -9.09
N GLY A 60 9.69 -4.01 -9.69
CA GLY A 60 10.27 -3.77 -11.01
C GLY A 60 9.30 -3.96 -12.18
N LEU A 61 8.00 -4.04 -11.93
CA LEU A 61 7.01 -3.98 -13.00
C LEU A 61 6.93 -2.53 -13.52
N ASP A 62 6.82 -2.39 -14.84
CA ASP A 62 6.60 -1.11 -15.51
C ASP A 62 5.12 -1.03 -15.92
N ILE A 63 4.26 -0.67 -14.95
CA ILE A 63 2.82 -0.54 -15.15
C ILE A 63 2.32 0.80 -14.60
N ASP A 64 1.42 1.44 -15.34
CA ASP A 64 0.87 2.75 -14.97
C ASP A 64 -0.37 2.66 -14.08
N SER A 65 -1.00 1.48 -14.01
CA SER A 65 -2.23 1.27 -13.26
C SER A 65 -2.44 -0.16 -12.79
N PHE A 66 -3.15 -0.31 -11.67
CA PHE A 66 -3.68 -1.56 -11.15
C PHE A 66 -5.11 -1.32 -10.64
N ALA A 67 -6.09 -2.01 -11.19
CA ALA A 67 -7.51 -1.79 -10.92
C ALA A 67 -7.91 -0.31 -11.14
N ASP A 68 -8.44 0.35 -10.11
CA ASP A 68 -8.86 1.74 -10.11
C ASP A 68 -7.80 2.71 -9.57
N SER A 69 -6.54 2.26 -9.43
CA SER A 69 -5.46 3.09 -8.92
C SER A 69 -5.32 4.38 -9.73
N ASN A 70 -5.10 5.49 -9.04
CA ASN A 70 -4.90 6.81 -9.63
C ASN A 70 -3.58 7.45 -9.20
N GLY A 71 -2.70 6.68 -8.56
CA GLY A 71 -1.38 7.12 -8.12
C GLY A 71 -0.67 6.06 -7.29
N VAL A 72 0.44 6.48 -6.67
CA VAL A 72 1.27 5.65 -5.79
C VAL A 72 1.36 6.26 -4.39
N ILE A 73 1.73 5.44 -3.41
CA ILE A 73 2.05 5.88 -2.05
C ILE A 73 3.55 6.15 -1.97
N SER A 74 3.97 7.30 -2.49
CA SER A 74 5.38 7.72 -2.55
C SER A 74 6.07 7.73 -1.17
N ASP A 75 5.30 7.93 -0.10
CA ASP A 75 5.82 7.99 1.27
C ASP A 75 6.40 6.64 1.75
N LEU A 76 6.09 5.53 1.08
CA LEU A 76 6.67 4.22 1.38
C LEU A 76 8.17 4.15 1.05
N TRP A 77 8.59 4.85 0.01
CA TRP A 77 9.96 4.80 -0.50
C TRP A 77 10.94 5.44 0.50
N THR A 78 12.21 5.01 0.43
CA THR A 78 13.31 5.59 1.21
C THR A 78 13.63 7.02 0.83
#